data_AF-A0A9P7L2N7-F1
#
_entry.id   AF-A0A9P7L2N7-F1
#
_cell.length_a   1.000
_cell.length_b   1.000
_cell.length_c   1.000
_cell.angle_alpha   90.00
_cell.angle_beta   90.00
_cell.angle_gamma   90.00
#
_symmetry.space_group_name_H-M   'P 1'
#
loop_
_entity.id
_entity.type
_entity.pdbx_description
1 polymer ?
#
loop_
_entity_poly.entity_id
_entity_poly.type
_entity_poly.pdbx_seq_one_letter_code
_entity_poly.pdbx_strand_id
1 'polypeptide(L)'
;MSALEAPAVVKTNGVYYFFGSRLTGWSTNDNQYTTTKDLKGSWSKPATFAPTGSKTCNSQTTFVLRTAAGKFVYMGDRWNKNELDKSGYIWEPLDIDVEARQATMSCRTTWKLSEVGL
;
A
#
# COMPACT_ATOMS: atom_id res chain seq x y z
N MET A 1 -10.68 -6.38 -14.05
CA MET A 1 -9.73 -6.44 -12.93
C MET A 1 -9.97 -7.75 -12.21
N SER A 2 -8.93 -8.44 -11.76
CA SER A 2 -9.09 -9.44 -10.70
C SER A 2 -9.74 -8.76 -9.49
N ALA A 3 -10.57 -9.47 -8.74
CA ALA A 3 -11.09 -8.93 -7.48
C ALA A 3 -9.92 -8.53 -6.57
N LEU A 4 -10.03 -7.35 -5.94
CA LEU A 4 -9.11 -6.88 -4.90
C LEU A 4 -9.87 -6.78 -3.58
N GLU A 5 -9.19 -7.07 -2.49
CA GLU A 5 -9.68 -6.92 -1.12
C GLU A 5 -8.73 -6.00 -0.32
N ALA A 6 -9.03 -5.79 0.96
CA ALA A 6 -8.23 -4.96 1.87
C ALA A 6 -7.92 -3.55 1.29
N PRO A 7 -8.95 -2.77 0.94
CA PRO A 7 -8.79 -1.53 0.19
C PRO A 7 -8.22 -0.39 1.04
N ALA A 8 -7.26 0.34 0.50
CA ALA A 8 -6.85 1.65 1.01
C ALA A 8 -6.88 2.68 -0.12
N VAL A 9 -7.41 3.88 0.14
CA VAL A 9 -7.45 4.96 -0.85
C VAL A 9 -6.81 6.21 -0.27
N VAL A 10 -5.91 6.82 -1.04
CA VAL A 10 -5.38 8.16 -0.76
C VAL A 10 -5.55 9.05 -1.98
N LYS A 11 -5.89 10.32 -1.75
CA LYS A 11 -5.96 11.34 -2.80
C LYS A 11 -4.78 12.30 -2.65
N THR A 12 -4.03 12.50 -3.71
CA THR A 12 -2.97 13.52 -3.78
C THR A 12 -2.90 14.11 -5.18
N ASN A 13 -2.68 15.43 -5.27
CA ASN A 13 -2.62 16.17 -6.52
C ASN A 13 -3.80 15.88 -7.49
N GLY A 14 -5.02 15.79 -6.96
CA GLY A 14 -6.22 15.49 -7.75
C GLY A 14 -6.35 14.06 -8.27
N VAL A 15 -5.43 13.16 -7.94
CA VAL A 15 -5.43 11.75 -8.32
C VAL A 15 -5.74 10.89 -7.09
N TYR A 16 -6.65 9.94 -7.25
CA TYR A 16 -6.90 8.87 -6.29
C TYR A 16 -6.00 7.68 -6.60
N TYR A 17 -5.37 7.15 -5.57
CA TYR A 17 -4.60 5.92 -5.60
C TYR A 17 -5.36 4.91 -4.73
N PHE A 18 -5.85 3.84 -5.35
CA PHE A 18 -6.45 2.69 -4.66
C PHE A 18 -5.40 1.61 -4.55
N PHE A 19 -5.17 1.11 -3.35
CA PHE A 19 -4.31 -0.03 -3.02
C PHE A 19 -5.18 -1.18 -2.53
N GLY A 20 -4.81 -2.41 -2.86
CA GLY A 20 -5.51 -3.59 -2.36
C GLY A 20 -4.73 -4.88 -2.59
N SER A 21 -5.06 -5.90 -1.82
CA SER A 21 -4.51 -7.25 -1.99
C SER A 21 -5.35 -8.07 -2.95
N ARG A 22 -4.76 -9.14 -3.49
CA ARG A 22 -5.54 -10.22 -4.11
C ARG A 22 -6.20 -11.08 -3.03
N LEU A 23 -7.20 -11.87 -3.42
CA LEU A 23 -7.99 -12.73 -2.52
C LEU A 23 -7.23 -14.03 -2.24
N THR A 24 -6.43 -14.04 -1.16
CA THR A 24 -5.66 -15.21 -0.73
C THR A 24 -5.88 -15.57 0.74
N GLY A 25 -6.97 -15.06 1.33
CA GLY A 25 -7.28 -15.22 2.75
C GLY A 25 -6.16 -14.63 3.60
N TRP A 26 -5.66 -15.40 4.56
CA TRP A 26 -4.56 -14.98 5.43
C TRP A 26 -3.17 -14.99 4.77
N SER A 27 -3.02 -15.60 3.60
CA SER A 27 -1.73 -15.64 2.90
C SER A 27 -1.45 -14.28 2.26
N THR A 28 -0.21 -13.81 2.38
CA THR A 28 0.24 -12.56 1.76
C THR A 28 0.47 -12.74 0.25
N ASN A 29 0.31 -11.66 -0.51
CA ASN A 29 0.51 -11.63 -1.95
C ASN A 29 1.07 -10.27 -2.39
N ASP A 30 1.50 -10.18 -3.65
CA ASP A 30 1.89 -8.89 -4.24
C ASP A 30 0.65 -8.03 -4.44
N ASN A 31 0.44 -7.11 -3.49
CA ASN A 31 -0.65 -6.15 -3.51
C ASN A 31 -0.44 -5.20 -4.68
N GLN A 32 -1.55 -4.65 -5.15
CA GLN A 32 -1.57 -3.81 -6.33
C GLN A 32 -2.16 -2.45 -6.00
N TYR A 33 -1.79 -1.46 -6.80
CA TYR A 33 -2.46 -0.18 -6.81
C TYR A 33 -2.94 0.17 -8.23
N THR A 34 -3.97 1.02 -8.28
CA THR A 34 -4.47 1.63 -9.51
C THR A 34 -4.88 3.08 -9.25
N THR A 35 -4.90 3.90 -10.28
CA THR A 35 -5.14 5.34 -10.18
C THR A 35 -6.31 5.82 -11.01
N THR A 36 -6.97 6.88 -10.57
CA THR A 36 -7.98 7.61 -11.34
C THR A 36 -8.02 9.08 -10.94
N LYS A 37 -8.54 9.95 -11.81
CA LYS A 37 -8.92 11.33 -11.46
C LYS A 37 -10.37 11.45 -10.99
N ASP A 38 -11.19 10.44 -11.27
CA ASP A 38 -12.60 10.36 -10.89
C ASP A 38 -12.90 8.96 -10.36
N LEU A 39 -13.38 8.87 -9.11
CA LEU A 39 -13.71 7.60 -8.47
C LEU A 39 -14.76 6.78 -9.25
N LYS A 40 -15.64 7.47 -10.00
CA LYS A 40 -16.64 6.84 -10.89
C LYS A 40 -16.13 6.60 -12.31
N GLY A 41 -14.93 7.09 -12.61
CA GLY A 41 -14.31 7.01 -13.93
C GLY A 41 -13.48 5.74 -14.14
N SER A 42 -12.70 5.77 -15.22
CA SER A 42 -11.79 4.68 -15.57
C SER A 42 -10.53 4.70 -14.72
N TRP A 43 -10.17 3.52 -14.21
CA TRP A 43 -8.97 3.30 -13.44
C TRP A 43 -7.84 2.79 -14.32
N SER A 44 -6.60 3.12 -13.98
CA SER A 44 -5.41 2.64 -14.70
C SER A 44 -5.25 1.12 -14.59
N LYS A 45 -4.39 0.54 -15.43
CA LYS A 45 -3.96 -0.86 -15.24
C LYS A 45 -3.31 -1.00 -13.85
N PRO A 46 -3.63 -2.05 -13.07
CA PRO A 46 -3.00 -2.28 -11.78
C PRO A 46 -1.49 -2.54 -11.91
N ALA A 47 -0.72 -2.04 -10.95
CA ALA A 47 0.72 -2.28 -10.82
C ALA A 47 1.07 -2.66 -9.38
N THR A 48 2.20 -3.35 -9.17
CA THR A 48 2.74 -3.57 -7.82
C THR A 48 3.47 -2.32 -7.35
N PHE A 49 3.42 -2.05 -6.04
CA PHE A 49 4.12 -0.90 -5.41
C PHE A 49 5.23 -1.34 -4.46
N ALA A 50 5.24 -2.61 -4.04
CA ALA A 50 6.37 -3.24 -3.36
C ALA A 50 7.23 -4.01 -4.38
N PRO A 51 8.46 -4.43 -4.01
CA PRO A 51 9.25 -5.31 -4.85
C PRO A 51 8.45 -6.58 -5.20
N THR A 52 8.33 -6.89 -6.49
CA THR A 52 7.59 -8.07 -6.96
C THR A 52 8.16 -9.35 -6.34
N GLY A 53 7.29 -10.25 -5.88
CA GLY A 53 7.66 -11.47 -5.18
C GLY A 53 7.88 -11.30 -3.67
N SER A 54 7.97 -10.06 -3.16
CA SER A 54 8.08 -9.81 -1.71
C SER A 54 6.79 -10.10 -0.95
N LYS A 55 5.67 -10.29 -1.66
CA LYS A 55 4.32 -10.39 -1.08
C LYS A 55 4.00 -9.17 -0.23
N THR A 56 4.33 -8.00 -0.77
CA THR A 56 4.16 -6.70 -0.09
C THR A 56 4.91 -6.70 1.25
N CYS A 57 6.19 -7.06 1.23
CA CYS A 57 7.01 -7.20 2.44
C CYS A 57 6.44 -8.21 3.44
N ASN A 58 5.86 -9.31 2.92
CA ASN A 58 5.09 -10.28 3.66
C ASN A 58 4.00 -9.63 4.54
N SER A 59 3.13 -8.84 3.91
CA SER A 59 2.00 -8.18 4.57
C SER A 59 0.79 -8.00 3.63
N GLN A 60 -0.33 -7.56 4.20
CA GLN A 60 -1.56 -7.20 3.49
C GLN A 60 -1.90 -5.75 3.78
N THR A 61 -2.25 -4.97 2.75
CA THR A 61 -2.68 -3.57 2.87
C THR A 61 -3.76 -3.40 3.92
N THR A 62 -3.63 -2.38 4.78
CA THR A 62 -4.70 -1.96 5.70
C THR A 62 -5.03 -0.47 5.54
N PHE A 63 -4.00 0.38 5.41
CA PHE A 63 -4.19 1.83 5.26
C PHE A 63 -3.00 2.49 4.55
N VAL A 64 -3.21 3.71 4.04
CA VAL A 64 -2.13 4.58 3.59
C VAL A 64 -2.28 5.91 4.31
N LEU A 65 -1.37 6.21 5.23
CA LEU A 65 -1.35 7.48 5.96
C LEU A 65 -0.67 8.55 5.11
N ARG A 66 -1.32 9.69 4.92
CA ARG A 66 -0.68 10.93 4.44
C ARG A 66 -0.34 11.81 5.65
N THR A 67 0.93 12.06 5.88
CA THR A 67 1.40 12.92 6.98
C THR A 67 1.14 14.39 6.68
N ALA A 68 1.20 15.25 7.71
CA ALA A 68 1.07 16.70 7.55
C ALA A 68 2.18 17.29 6.64
N ALA A 69 3.36 16.66 6.62
CA ALA A 69 4.46 17.00 5.72
C ALA A 69 4.23 16.57 4.25
N GLY A 70 3.07 15.98 3.95
CA GLY A 70 2.72 15.52 2.59
C GLY A 70 3.45 14.25 2.16
N LYS A 71 4.07 13.53 3.09
CA LYS A 71 4.68 12.21 2.88
C LYS A 71 3.66 11.11 3.13
N PHE A 72 3.94 9.89 2.66
CA PHE A 72 3.04 8.76 2.80
C PHE A 72 3.69 7.61 3.55
N VAL A 73 2.88 6.88 4.32
CA VAL A 73 3.27 5.64 4.99
C VAL A 73 2.31 4.56 4.54
N TYR A 74 2.82 3.52 3.90
CA TYR A 74 2.10 2.27 3.72
C TYR A 74 1.92 1.64 5.09
N MET A 75 0.71 1.18 5.40
CA MET A 75 0.43 0.41 6.59
C MET A 75 -0.19 -0.92 6.17
N GLY A 76 0.44 -2.01 6.58
CA GLY A 76 -0.05 -3.36 6.36
C GLY A 76 0.05 -4.24 7.61
N ASP A 77 -0.72 -5.32 7.58
CA ASP A 77 -0.74 -6.35 8.61
C ASP A 77 0.03 -7.58 8.12
N ARG A 78 0.90 -8.12 8.98
CA ARG A 78 1.49 -9.45 8.83
C ARG A 78 0.70 -10.41 9.69
N TRP A 79 -0.37 -10.95 9.12
CA TRP A 79 -1.27 -11.86 9.81
C TRP A 79 -0.59 -13.17 10.21
N ASN A 80 -0.77 -13.56 11.47
CA ASN A 80 -0.52 -14.92 11.94
C ASN A 80 -1.86 -15.62 12.21
N LYS A 81 -2.37 -16.34 11.21
CA LYS A 81 -3.70 -17.00 11.27
C LYS A 81 -3.86 -18.00 12.42
N ASN A 82 -2.77 -18.52 12.97
CA ASN A 82 -2.81 -19.51 14.06
C ASN A 82 -2.76 -18.84 15.44
N GLU A 83 -2.23 -17.61 15.53
CA GLU A 83 -2.03 -16.85 16.77
C GLU A 83 -2.24 -15.36 16.44
N LEU A 84 -3.50 -14.94 16.33
CA LEU A 84 -3.86 -13.62 15.80
C LEU A 84 -3.28 -12.46 16.63
N ASP A 85 -3.15 -12.64 17.94
CA ASP A 85 -2.52 -11.71 18.89
C ASP A 85 -1.02 -11.51 18.64
N LYS A 86 -0.38 -12.44 17.93
CA LYS A 86 1.02 -12.35 17.49
C LYS A 86 1.17 -11.83 16.06
N SER A 87 0.08 -11.34 15.45
CA SER A 87 0.18 -10.64 14.16
C SER A 87 1.01 -9.36 14.33
N GLY A 88 1.77 -9.01 13.31
CA GLY A 88 2.65 -7.85 13.32
C GLY A 88 2.18 -6.75 12.37
N TYR A 89 2.79 -5.57 12.50
CA TYR A 89 2.58 -4.44 11.60
C TYR A 89 3.79 -4.26 10.69
N ILE A 90 3.53 -4.00 9.41
CA ILE A 90 4.54 -3.65 8.42
C ILE A 90 4.22 -2.26 7.91
N TRP A 91 4.93 -1.27 8.42
CA TRP A 91 4.80 0.12 7.99
C TRP A 91 6.07 0.55 7.30
N GLU A 92 5.93 1.18 6.15
CA GLU A 92 7.04 1.60 5.30
C GLU A 92 6.77 2.99 4.72
N PRO A 93 7.80 3.84 4.55
CA PRO A 93 7.68 5.03 3.72
C PRO A 93 7.21 4.62 2.31
N LEU A 94 6.11 5.22 1.87
CA LEU A 94 5.56 5.04 0.53
C LEU A 94 5.89 6.29 -0.28
N ASP A 95 6.62 6.11 -1.37
CA ASP A 95 6.88 7.17 -2.33
C ASP A 95 5.77 7.22 -3.37
N ILE A 96 5.22 8.41 -3.61
CA ILE A 96 4.25 8.66 -4.67
C ILE A 96 4.80 9.75 -5.56
N ASP A 97 5.30 9.35 -6.72
CA ASP A 97 5.61 10.25 -7.83
C ASP A 97 4.28 10.71 -8.44
N VAL A 98 3.90 11.95 -8.16
CA VAL A 98 2.65 12.55 -8.62
C VAL A 98 2.62 12.84 -10.11
N GLU A 99 3.79 13.02 -10.75
CA GLU A 99 3.91 13.29 -12.18
C GLU A 99 3.78 11.99 -12.98
N ALA A 100 4.55 10.97 -12.58
CA ALA A 100 4.51 9.65 -13.19
C ALA A 100 3.28 8.82 -12.78
N ARG A 101 2.57 9.24 -11.70
CA ARG A 101 1.50 8.48 -11.03
C ARG A 101 1.96 7.10 -10.59
N GLN A 102 3.18 7.05 -10.07
CA GLN A 102 3.81 5.82 -9.62
C GLN A 102 3.90 5.79 -8.10
N ALA A 103 3.49 4.67 -7.52
CA ALA A 103 3.64 4.41 -6.09
C ALA A 103 4.68 3.32 -5.91
N THR A 104 5.70 3.56 -5.08
CA THR A 104 6.75 2.59 -4.79
C THR A 104 7.14 2.59 -3.31
N MET A 105 7.56 1.44 -2.81
CA MET A 105 8.19 1.29 -1.50
C MET A 105 9.24 0.19 -1.53
N SER A 106 10.11 0.17 -0.53
CA SER A 106 11.07 -0.90 -0.28
C SER A 106 10.71 -1.65 1.00
N CYS A 107 11.14 -2.91 1.13
CA CYS A 107 10.98 -3.68 2.35
C CYS A 107 12.19 -3.46 3.26
N ARG A 108 12.12 -2.48 4.16
CA ARG A 108 13.21 -2.10 5.03
C ARG A 108 13.08 -2.81 6.38
N THR A 109 14.20 -3.13 6.99
CA THR A 109 14.18 -3.66 8.38
C THR A 109 14.00 -2.53 9.39
N THR A 110 14.45 -1.32 9.06
CA THR A 110 14.35 -0.12 9.89
C THR A 110 14.23 1.15 9.04
N TRP A 111 13.50 2.13 9.57
CA TRP A 111 13.39 3.49 9.06
C TRP A 111 13.00 4.42 10.22
N LYS A 112 13.08 5.75 10.02
CA LYS A 112 12.79 6.74 11.06
C LYS A 112 11.57 7.57 10.70
N LEU A 113 10.74 7.89 11.70
CA LEU A 113 9.59 8.79 11.56
C LEU A 113 9.94 10.15 10.90
N SER A 114 11.16 10.65 11.16
CA SER A 114 11.66 11.87 10.55
C SER A 114 11.72 11.82 9.01
N GLU A 115 11.83 10.63 8.41
CA GLU A 115 11.82 10.46 6.94
C GLU A 115 10.46 10.78 6.32
N VAL A 116 9.38 10.71 7.11
CA VAL A 116 8.01 11.04 6.69
C VAL A 116 7.46 12.29 7.38
N GLY A 117 8.33 13.05 8.05
CA GLY A 117 7.99 14.31 8.72
C GLY A 117 7.15 14.12 9.99
N LEU A 118 7.42 13.03 10.73
CA LEU A 118 6.87 12.74 12.05
C LEU A 118 7.98 12.75 13.12
#